data_AF-A0A7Y5CCD1-F1
#
_entry.id   AF-A0A7Y5CCD1-F1
#
_cell.length_a   1.000
_cell.length_b   1.000
_cell.length_c   1.000
_cell.angle_alpha   90.00
_cell.angle_beta   90.00
_cell.angle_gamma   90.00
#
_symmetry.space_group_name_H-M   'P 1'
#
loop_
_entity.id
_entity.type
_entity.pdbx_description
1 polymer ?
#
loop_
_entity_poly.entity_id
_entity_poly.type
_entity_poly.pdbx_seq_one_letter_code
_entity_poly.pdbx_strand_id
1 'polypeptide(L)'
;MKWFAFVCMCALLALGLVSTQWVFAQDAPPTAPVMKTDRLMKVFSDPIMETLKGAIKEAPTTPKGWRVIQDQGEATAEVAILTMLREGEHENTPEWDPMADAMKKAGLALADAAAKKDFADVQTKTTALIKTCNDCHQKFEPDTAPEILP
;
A
#
# COMPACT_ATOMS: atom_id res chain seq x y z
N MET A 1 40.71 -64.08 11.55
CA MET A 1 41.81 -64.01 10.55
C MET A 1 41.26 -64.42 9.20
N LYS A 2 41.57 -63.66 8.13
CA LYS A 2 41.30 -64.00 6.71
C LYS A 2 39.82 -64.10 6.29
N TRP A 3 39.39 -63.81 5.05
CA TRP A 3 39.72 -62.79 4.05
C TRP A 3 38.81 -63.05 2.81
N PHE A 4 38.39 -62.02 2.06
CA PHE A 4 37.67 -62.10 0.77
C PHE A 4 36.27 -62.82 0.82
N ALA A 5 35.33 -62.72 -0.13
CA ALA A 5 34.89 -61.72 -1.14
C ALA A 5 33.44 -62.16 -1.58
N PHE A 6 32.71 -61.68 -2.61
CA PHE A 6 32.92 -60.72 -3.71
C PHE A 6 31.56 -60.26 -4.30
N VAL A 7 31.55 -59.25 -5.19
CA VAL A 7 30.54 -58.98 -6.27
C VAL A 7 29.03 -58.86 -5.93
N CYS A 8 28.50 -57.64 -6.08
CA CYS A 8 27.55 -57.22 -7.14
C CYS A 8 27.28 -55.70 -6.95
N MET A 9 27.77 -54.78 -7.78
CA MET A 9 27.40 -54.50 -9.18
C MET A 9 25.94 -54.00 -9.32
N CYS A 10 25.77 -52.90 -10.08
CA CYS A 10 24.51 -52.19 -10.42
C CYS A 10 23.95 -51.16 -9.42
N ALA A 11 24.53 -49.96 -9.42
CA ALA A 11 23.83 -48.70 -9.11
C ALA A 11 24.42 -47.53 -9.92
N LEU A 12 24.33 -47.63 -11.25
CA LEU A 12 24.56 -46.51 -12.18
C LEU A 12 23.37 -45.52 -12.10
N LEU A 13 23.63 -44.27 -12.52
CA LEU A 13 22.64 -43.20 -12.79
C LEU A 13 22.01 -42.48 -11.58
N ALA A 14 22.75 -41.52 -11.02
CA ALA A 14 22.19 -40.38 -10.26
C ALA A 14 22.86 -39.03 -10.59
N LEU A 15 23.56 -38.93 -11.72
CA LEU A 15 24.19 -37.71 -12.24
C LEU A 15 23.45 -37.28 -13.51
N GLY A 16 22.35 -36.53 -13.36
CA GLY A 16 21.48 -36.22 -14.51
C GLY A 16 20.37 -35.20 -14.31
N LEU A 17 20.35 -34.44 -13.21
CA LEU A 17 19.38 -33.35 -12.98
C LEU A 17 20.09 -32.10 -12.43
N VAL A 18 21.07 -31.58 -13.18
CA VAL A 18 21.43 -30.16 -13.06
C VAL A 18 20.31 -29.38 -13.73
N SER A 19 19.37 -28.90 -12.93
CA SER A 19 18.23 -28.12 -13.40
C SER A 19 18.72 -26.85 -14.09
N THR A 20 18.49 -26.77 -15.41
CA THR A 20 18.71 -25.58 -16.25
C THR A 20 17.65 -24.50 -15.97
N GLN A 21 17.36 -24.25 -14.69
CA GLN A 21 16.45 -23.19 -14.23
C GLN A 21 17.18 -21.86 -13.99
N TRP A 22 18.31 -21.67 -14.68
CA TRP A 22 18.80 -20.34 -15.07
C TRP A 22 17.88 -19.76 -16.16
N VAL A 23 16.60 -19.64 -15.84
CA VAL A 23 15.76 -18.61 -16.43
C VAL A 23 16.38 -17.32 -15.92
N PHE A 24 17.13 -16.64 -16.79
CA PHE A 24 17.58 -15.30 -16.50
C PHE A 24 16.34 -14.49 -16.12
N ALA A 25 16.30 -14.01 -14.88
CA ALA A 25 15.42 -12.91 -14.53
C ALA A 25 15.90 -11.74 -15.40
N GLN A 26 15.27 -11.58 -16.56
CA GLN A 26 15.44 -10.38 -17.35
C GLN A 26 14.85 -9.26 -16.52
N ASP A 27 15.71 -8.40 -15.98
CA ASP A 27 15.29 -7.25 -15.19
C ASP A 27 14.21 -6.51 -15.99
N ALA A 28 13.00 -6.51 -15.45
CA ALA A 28 11.92 -5.74 -16.04
C ALA A 28 12.36 -4.27 -16.01
N PRO A 29 12.22 -3.51 -17.12
CA PRO A 29 12.59 -2.11 -17.11
C PRO A 29 11.85 -1.40 -15.97
N PRO A 30 12.52 -0.54 -15.18
CA PRO A 30 11.89 0.11 -14.04
C PRO A 30 10.58 0.78 -14.44
N THR A 31 9.49 0.43 -13.75
CA THR A 31 8.17 0.98 -14.03
C THR A 31 8.08 2.41 -13.48
N ALA A 32 8.52 3.38 -14.28
CA ALA A 32 8.44 4.79 -13.94
C ALA A 32 6.98 5.24 -13.71
N PRO A 33 6.70 6.09 -12.70
CA PRO A 33 5.37 6.65 -12.48
C PRO A 33 4.84 7.43 -13.70
N VAL A 34 3.60 7.14 -14.10
CA VAL A 34 2.96 7.75 -15.29
C VAL A 34 2.62 9.23 -15.09
N MET A 35 2.51 9.71 -13.85
CA MET A 35 2.13 11.08 -13.51
C MET A 35 2.89 11.59 -12.29
N LYS A 36 3.06 12.91 -12.17
CA LYS A 36 3.60 13.60 -10.98
C LYS A 36 2.70 13.49 -9.76
N THR A 37 3.24 13.78 -8.58
CA THR A 37 2.61 13.49 -7.28
C THR A 37 1.42 14.39 -7.02
N ASP A 38 1.53 15.68 -7.36
CA ASP A 38 0.42 16.62 -7.37
C ASP A 38 -0.77 16.10 -8.24
N ARG A 39 -0.46 15.43 -9.36
CA ARG A 39 -1.47 14.85 -10.24
C ARG A 39 -2.03 13.53 -9.72
N LEU A 40 -1.24 12.71 -9.00
CA LEU A 40 -1.74 11.54 -8.29
C LEU A 40 -2.80 11.95 -7.27
N MET A 41 -2.49 12.92 -6.42
CA MET A 41 -3.42 13.38 -5.38
C MET A 41 -4.71 13.93 -6.01
N LYS A 42 -4.61 14.76 -7.04
CA LYS A 42 -5.78 15.32 -7.76
C LYS A 42 -6.64 14.28 -8.51
N VAL A 43 -6.06 13.14 -8.91
CA VAL A 43 -6.78 12.10 -9.68
C VAL A 43 -7.38 11.04 -8.77
N PHE A 44 -6.72 10.71 -7.65
CA PHE A 44 -7.12 9.62 -6.78
C PHE A 44 -7.52 10.09 -5.37
N SER A 45 -6.73 10.93 -4.70
CA SER A 45 -7.03 11.39 -3.33
C SER A 45 -8.25 12.31 -3.26
N ASP A 46 -8.37 13.29 -4.16
CA ASP A 46 -9.49 14.26 -4.12
C ASP A 46 -10.86 13.55 -4.23
N PRO A 47 -11.11 12.64 -5.20
CA PRO A 47 -12.38 11.90 -5.26
C PRO A 47 -12.62 10.95 -4.09
N ILE A 48 -11.55 10.35 -3.53
CA ILE A 48 -11.64 9.50 -2.33
C ILE A 48 -12.13 10.33 -1.14
N MET A 49 -11.52 11.50 -0.92
CA MET A 49 -11.87 12.37 0.20
C MET A 49 -13.26 13.01 0.05
N GLU A 50 -13.67 13.38 -1.17
CA GLU A 50 -15.03 13.85 -1.44
C GLU A 50 -16.06 12.74 -1.13
N THR A 51 -15.81 11.52 -1.62
CA THR A 51 -16.68 10.35 -1.40
C THR A 51 -16.76 10.00 0.09
N LEU A 52 -15.61 9.99 0.78
CA LEU A 52 -15.53 9.68 2.21
C LEU A 52 -16.30 10.72 3.04
N LYS A 53 -16.09 12.03 2.78
CA LYS A 53 -16.84 13.12 3.43
C LYS A 53 -18.34 13.05 3.18
N GLY A 54 -18.77 12.51 2.03
CA GLY A 54 -20.17 12.18 1.78
C GLY A 54 -20.68 11.02 2.65
N ALA A 55 -19.90 9.93 2.71
CA ALA A 55 -20.29 8.67 3.35
C ALA A 55 -20.29 8.69 4.89
N ILE A 56 -19.54 9.60 5.53
CA ILE A 56 -19.41 9.69 7.00
C ILE A 56 -20.32 10.74 7.66
N LYS A 57 -21.23 11.38 6.93
CA LYS A 57 -22.13 12.40 7.52
C LYS A 57 -23.08 11.84 8.57
N GLU A 58 -23.47 10.58 8.40
CA GLU A 58 -24.34 9.83 9.30
C GLU A 58 -23.95 8.35 9.27
N ALA A 59 -24.34 7.59 10.29
CA ALA A 59 -24.01 6.18 10.39
C ALA A 59 -24.67 5.36 9.26
N PRO A 60 -23.91 4.62 8.43
CA PRO A 60 -24.50 3.89 7.31
C PRO A 60 -25.53 2.85 7.75
N THR A 61 -26.76 2.98 7.24
CA THR A 61 -27.87 2.05 7.53
C THR A 61 -27.86 0.78 6.67
N THR A 62 -26.99 0.71 5.66
CA THR A 62 -26.94 -0.40 4.69
C THR A 62 -25.53 -1.01 4.59
N PRO A 63 -25.40 -2.31 4.26
CA PRO A 63 -24.10 -2.94 4.01
C PRO A 63 -23.30 -2.23 2.91
N LYS A 64 -23.96 -1.69 1.88
CA LYS A 64 -23.32 -0.92 0.81
C LYS A 64 -22.68 0.37 1.33
N GLY A 65 -23.35 1.10 2.22
CA GLY A 65 -22.78 2.33 2.79
C GLY A 65 -21.53 2.08 3.63
N TRP A 66 -21.51 1.00 4.42
CA TRP A 66 -20.29 0.55 5.12
C TRP A 66 -19.17 0.17 4.15
N ARG A 67 -19.50 -0.55 3.07
CA ARG A 67 -18.53 -0.94 2.04
C ARG A 67 -17.89 0.26 1.35
N VAL A 68 -18.65 1.35 1.09
CA VAL A 68 -18.09 2.59 0.51
C VAL A 68 -16.98 3.18 1.39
N ILE A 69 -17.17 3.25 2.71
CA ILE A 69 -16.16 3.76 3.65
C ILE A 69 -14.94 2.82 3.68
N GLN A 70 -15.17 1.50 3.67
CA GLN A 70 -14.11 0.50 3.58
C GLN A 70 -13.27 0.67 2.31
N ASP A 71 -13.94 0.74 1.14
CA ASP A 71 -13.30 0.92 -0.17
C ASP A 71 -12.47 2.23 -0.22
N GLN A 72 -12.94 3.31 0.42
CA GLN A 72 -12.17 4.57 0.48
C GLN A 72 -10.92 4.44 1.35
N GLY A 73 -10.98 3.73 2.48
CA GLY A 73 -9.82 3.44 3.31
C GLY A 73 -8.78 2.55 2.61
N GLU A 74 -9.24 1.51 1.91
CA GLU A 74 -8.41 0.62 1.08
C GLU A 74 -7.75 1.41 -0.08
N ALA A 75 -8.53 2.22 -0.82
CA ALA A 75 -8.02 3.04 -1.92
C ALA A 75 -7.01 4.10 -1.44
N THR A 76 -7.21 4.69 -0.26
CA THR A 76 -6.25 5.61 0.38
C THR A 76 -4.90 4.91 0.64
N ALA A 77 -4.94 3.65 1.09
CA ALA A 77 -3.73 2.88 1.36
C ALA A 77 -2.94 2.55 0.07
N GLU A 78 -3.64 2.25 -1.03
CA GLU A 78 -3.02 2.08 -2.35
C GLU A 78 -2.41 3.38 -2.88
N VAL A 79 -3.10 4.52 -2.73
CA VAL A 79 -2.53 5.84 -3.11
C VAL A 79 -1.26 6.15 -2.32
N ALA A 80 -1.20 5.80 -1.03
CA ALA A 80 0.01 5.95 -0.24
C ALA A 80 1.17 5.06 -0.75
N ILE A 81 0.91 3.84 -1.22
CA ILE A 81 1.92 2.99 -1.89
C ILE A 81 2.38 3.64 -3.20
N LEU A 82 1.44 4.11 -4.04
CA LEU A 82 1.74 4.88 -5.25
C LEU A 82 2.46 6.21 -4.97
N THR A 83 2.47 6.68 -3.71
CA THR A 83 3.21 7.86 -3.24
C THR A 83 4.67 7.53 -2.91
N MET A 84 4.94 6.35 -2.33
CA MET A 84 6.30 5.84 -2.05
C MET A 84 7.07 5.48 -3.33
N LEU A 85 6.39 5.04 -4.39
CA LEU A 85 7.02 4.60 -5.65
C LEU A 85 7.52 5.75 -6.55
N ARG A 86 7.81 6.92 -5.98
CA ARG A 86 8.05 8.16 -6.74
C ARG A 86 9.41 8.75 -6.43
N GLU A 87 9.89 9.53 -7.39
CA GLU A 87 11.17 10.23 -7.34
C GLU A 87 10.93 11.72 -7.61
N GLY A 88 11.63 12.58 -6.88
CA GLY A 88 11.45 14.03 -6.87
C GLY A 88 12.16 14.68 -5.69
N GLU A 89 12.12 16.00 -5.58
CA GLU A 89 12.85 16.73 -4.54
C GLU A 89 12.29 16.44 -3.13
N HIS A 90 10.97 16.33 -3.00
CA HIS A 90 10.28 15.99 -1.75
C HIS A 90 10.31 14.48 -1.48
N GLU A 91 10.13 13.68 -2.53
CA GLU A 91 10.14 12.21 -2.49
C GLU A 91 11.48 11.64 -1.99
N ASN A 92 12.59 12.34 -2.26
CA ASN A 92 13.92 11.91 -1.87
C ASN A 92 14.33 12.32 -0.43
N THR A 93 13.44 12.94 0.37
CA THR A 93 13.75 13.26 1.78
C THR A 93 13.43 12.08 2.72
N PRO A 94 14.17 11.90 3.83
CA PRO A 94 13.96 10.75 4.72
C PRO A 94 12.61 10.73 5.46
N GLU A 95 11.84 11.81 5.42
CA GLU A 95 10.51 11.89 6.02
C GLU A 95 9.37 11.43 5.08
N TRP A 96 9.62 11.34 3.77
CA TRP A 96 8.60 11.04 2.76
C TRP A 96 7.92 9.68 2.98
N ASP A 97 8.72 8.60 2.92
CA ASP A 97 8.23 7.23 3.10
C ASP A 97 7.56 7.02 4.48
N PRO A 98 8.12 7.50 5.61
CA PRO A 98 7.42 7.46 6.90
C PRO A 98 6.06 8.18 6.91
N MET A 99 5.91 9.33 6.24
CA MET A 99 4.64 10.05 6.16
C MET A 99 3.62 9.34 5.26
N ALA A 100 4.07 8.81 4.11
CA ALA A 100 3.24 7.96 3.26
C ALA A 100 2.82 6.67 3.99
N ASP A 101 3.71 6.07 4.81
CA ASP A 101 3.39 4.86 5.57
C ASP A 101 2.39 5.14 6.71
N ALA A 102 2.44 6.32 7.31
CA ALA A 102 1.42 6.79 8.25
C ALA A 102 0.05 6.93 7.58
N MET A 103 -0.02 7.56 6.39
CA MET A 103 -1.24 7.66 5.58
C MET A 103 -1.80 6.27 5.21
N LYS A 104 -0.93 5.35 4.76
CA LYS A 104 -1.29 3.95 4.45
C LYS A 104 -1.92 3.25 5.66
N LYS A 105 -1.28 3.35 6.83
CA LYS A 105 -1.77 2.77 8.08
C LYS A 105 -3.11 3.38 8.52
N ALA A 106 -3.29 4.69 8.35
CA ALA A 106 -4.55 5.36 8.67
C ALA A 106 -5.70 4.94 7.74
N GLY A 107 -5.45 4.81 6.43
CA GLY A 107 -6.41 4.29 5.46
C GLY A 107 -6.86 2.86 5.78
N LEU A 108 -5.90 1.96 6.08
CA LEU A 108 -6.22 0.60 6.53
C LEU A 108 -7.00 0.57 7.85
N ALA A 109 -6.63 1.41 8.83
CA ALA A 109 -7.34 1.48 10.10
C ALA A 109 -8.80 1.98 9.96
N LEU A 110 -9.04 2.90 9.02
CA LEU A 110 -10.38 3.35 8.64
C LEU A 110 -11.18 2.23 7.96
N ALA A 111 -10.57 1.49 7.03
CA ALA A 111 -11.20 0.35 6.38
C ALA A 111 -11.62 -0.73 7.40
N ASP A 112 -10.74 -1.01 8.36
CA ASP A 112 -10.97 -1.93 9.48
C ASP A 112 -12.14 -1.52 10.38
N ALA A 113 -12.27 -0.22 10.69
CA ALA A 113 -13.38 0.32 11.47
C ALA A 113 -14.71 0.22 10.70
N ALA A 114 -14.69 0.51 9.40
CA ALA A 114 -15.86 0.39 8.52
C ALA A 114 -16.32 -1.07 8.36
N ALA A 115 -15.39 -2.02 8.23
CA ALA A 115 -15.70 -3.45 8.18
C ALA A 115 -16.36 -3.95 9.47
N LYS A 116 -15.96 -3.41 10.64
CA LYS A 116 -16.55 -3.68 11.96
C LYS A 116 -17.90 -2.98 12.18
N LYS A 117 -18.27 -2.03 11.31
CA LYS A 117 -19.46 -1.18 11.39
C LYS A 117 -19.52 -0.30 12.64
N ASP A 118 -18.34 0.09 13.15
CA ASP A 118 -18.24 1.00 14.28
C ASP A 118 -18.15 2.44 13.79
N PHE A 119 -19.27 3.19 13.89
CA PHE A 119 -19.31 4.56 13.39
C PHE A 119 -18.46 5.52 14.24
N ALA A 120 -18.36 5.28 15.54
CA ALA A 120 -17.56 6.12 16.43
C ALA A 120 -16.06 5.92 16.17
N ASP A 121 -15.66 4.67 15.91
CA ASP A 121 -14.28 4.41 15.47
C ASP A 121 -14.03 4.96 14.05
N VAL A 122 -14.97 4.85 13.10
CA VAL A 122 -14.84 5.47 11.76
C VAL A 122 -14.62 6.98 11.84
N GLN A 123 -15.34 7.72 12.70
CA GLN A 123 -15.10 9.16 12.91
C GLN A 123 -13.68 9.42 13.46
N THR A 124 -13.26 8.62 14.43
CA THR A 124 -11.93 8.70 15.05
C THR A 124 -10.82 8.40 14.03
N LYS A 125 -10.97 7.35 13.23
CA LYS A 125 -10.02 6.96 12.17
C LYS A 125 -10.00 7.94 11.01
N THR A 126 -11.13 8.53 10.65
CA THR A 126 -11.17 9.58 9.61
C THR A 126 -10.42 10.83 10.08
N THR A 127 -10.63 11.25 11.33
CA THR A 127 -9.88 12.37 11.91
C THR A 127 -8.37 12.09 11.92
N ALA A 128 -7.96 10.87 12.27
CA ALA A 128 -6.57 10.46 12.23
C ALA A 128 -5.99 10.43 10.80
N LEU A 129 -6.75 9.95 9.81
CA LEU A 129 -6.36 9.97 8.40
C LEU A 129 -6.17 11.40 7.89
N ILE A 130 -7.16 12.27 8.11
CA ILE A 130 -7.09 13.68 7.75
C ILE A 130 -5.85 14.36 8.35
N LYS A 131 -5.50 14.02 9.60
CA LYS A 131 -4.26 14.50 10.21
C LYS A 131 -3.02 14.05 9.43
N THR A 132 -2.92 12.78 8.99
CA THR A 132 -1.76 12.33 8.20
C THR A 132 -1.62 13.06 6.87
N CYS A 133 -2.74 13.41 6.21
CA CYS A 133 -2.73 14.21 5.01
C CYS A 133 -2.23 15.64 5.30
N ASN A 134 -2.77 16.29 6.32
CA ASN A 134 -2.38 17.65 6.71
C ASN A 134 -0.93 17.74 7.19
N ASP A 135 -0.43 16.75 7.95
CA ASP A 135 0.96 16.69 8.40
C ASP A 135 1.94 16.61 7.21
N CYS A 136 1.59 15.82 6.18
CA CYS A 136 2.37 15.70 4.94
C CYS A 136 2.31 16.99 4.10
N HIS A 137 1.10 17.54 3.91
CA HIS A 137 0.89 18.81 3.22
C HIS A 137 1.66 19.97 3.87
N GLN A 138 1.63 20.09 5.20
CA GLN A 138 2.37 21.12 5.93
C GLN A 138 3.90 20.99 5.78
N LYS A 139 4.41 19.77 5.61
CA LYS A 139 5.84 19.50 5.46
C LYS A 139 6.36 19.80 4.06
N PHE A 140 5.59 19.48 3.01
CA PHE A 140 6.06 19.48 1.62
C PHE A 140 5.36 20.48 0.70
N GLU A 141 4.12 20.90 1.00
CA GLU A 141 3.30 21.78 0.15
C GLU A 141 2.58 22.87 0.98
N PRO A 142 3.26 23.60 1.91
CA PRO A 142 2.61 24.44 2.92
C PRO A 142 1.84 25.65 2.36
N ASP A 143 2.23 26.16 1.18
CA ASP A 143 1.62 27.33 0.54
C ASP A 143 0.58 26.96 -0.53
N THR A 144 0.47 25.66 -0.87
CA THR A 144 -0.17 25.15 -2.10
C THR A 144 -1.23 24.10 -1.82
N ALA A 145 -1.03 23.26 -0.80
CA ALA A 145 -2.00 22.23 -0.43
C ALA A 145 -3.03 22.77 0.60
N PRO A 146 -4.33 22.49 0.41
CA PRO A 146 -5.35 22.95 1.33
C PRO A 146 -5.30 22.17 2.65
N GLU A 147 -5.63 22.86 3.76
CA GLU A 147 -5.96 22.18 5.01
C GLU A 147 -7.27 21.38 4.83
N ILE A 148 -7.19 20.08 5.07
CA ILE A 148 -8.35 19.20 5.01
C ILE A 148 -9.04 19.26 6.37
N LEU A 149 -10.26 19.80 6.38
CA LEU A 149 -11.14 19.76 7.55
C LEU A 149 -11.90 18.42 7.64
N PRO A 150 -12.27 17.95 8.85
CA PRO A 150 -13.21 16.84 9.07
C PRO A 150 -14.54 16.98 8.30
#